data_AF-A0A813M2F2-F1
#
_entry.id   AF-A0A813M2F2-F1
#
_cell.length_a   1.000
_cell.length_b   1.000
_cell.length_c   1.000
_cell.angle_alpha   90.00
_cell.angle_beta   90.00
_cell.angle_gamma   90.00
#
_symmetry.space_group_name_H-M   'P 1'
#
loop_
_entity.id
_entity.type
_entity.pdbx_description
1 polymer ?
#
loop_
_entity_poly.entity_id
_entity_poly.type
_entity_poly.pdbx_seq_one_letter_code
_entity_poly.pdbx_strand_id
1 'polypeptide(L)'
;MSAIIWTPEMEVNLFYAMIDHKPVGENKHFHMAFIYEKFNNLSDKKLSVEQLWQHLNALYDLQGLDENEIIAFPNEETEFTLKDFDKIKNNPQNQSEDLSESNKSNNNEKNKDDQRKSMGSGNANKSKSKSSSSKKGK
;
A
#
# COMPACT_ATOMS: atom_id res chain seq x y z
N MET A 1 -10.05 -16.05 19.07
CA MET A 1 -10.20 -14.83 18.25
C MET A 1 -11.19 -13.93 18.97
N SER A 2 -10.81 -12.71 19.28
CA SER A 2 -11.69 -11.75 19.97
C SER A 2 -12.82 -11.34 19.01
N ALA A 3 -14.06 -11.63 19.39
CA ALA A 3 -15.23 -11.14 18.66
C ALA A 3 -15.28 -9.61 18.79
N ILE A 4 -15.22 -8.92 17.65
CA ILE A 4 -15.44 -7.47 17.61
C ILE A 4 -16.92 -7.21 17.80
N ILE A 5 -17.24 -6.31 18.72
CA ILE A 5 -18.59 -5.78 18.87
C ILE A 5 -18.75 -4.67 17.83
N TRP A 6 -19.54 -4.95 16.79
CA TRP A 6 -19.92 -3.96 15.79
C TRP A 6 -20.92 -3.00 16.40
N THR A 7 -20.51 -1.73 16.54
CA THR A 7 -21.42 -0.67 16.95
C THR A 7 -22.09 -0.07 15.70
N PRO A 8 -23.30 0.49 15.82
CA PRO A 8 -23.95 1.15 14.69
C PRO A 8 -23.09 2.24 14.04
N GLU A 9 -22.27 2.94 14.82
CA GLU A 9 -21.32 3.94 14.32
C GLU A 9 -20.22 3.34 13.43
N MET A 10 -19.71 2.16 13.80
CA MET A 10 -18.75 1.44 12.95
C MET A 10 -19.42 0.99 11.64
N GLU A 11 -20.66 0.51 11.69
CA GLU A 11 -21.39 0.13 10.48
C GLU A 11 -21.63 1.34 9.55
N VAL A 12 -22.00 2.50 10.10
CA VAL A 12 -22.14 3.74 9.33
C VAL A 12 -20.82 4.12 8.65
N ASN A 13 -19.70 4.05 9.38
CA ASN A 13 -18.38 4.32 8.81
C ASN A 13 -18.00 3.31 7.71
N LEU A 14 -18.37 2.03 7.89
CA LEU A 14 -18.19 1.00 6.88
C LEU A 14 -19.01 1.28 5.62
N PHE A 15 -20.29 1.62 5.75
CA PHE A 15 -21.13 1.94 4.61
C PHE A 15 -20.63 3.18 3.87
N TYR A 16 -20.16 4.19 4.59
CA TYR A 16 -19.54 5.36 3.96
C TYR A 16 -18.24 4.99 3.21
N ALA A 17 -17.47 4.05 3.74
CA ALA A 17 -16.28 3.54 3.06
C ALA A 17 -16.62 2.77 1.75
N MET A 18 -17.79 2.13 1.69
CA MET A 18 -18.24 1.30 0.57
C MET A 18 -18.95 2.03 -0.58
N ILE A 19 -19.33 3.30 -0.43
CA ILE A 19 -20.14 4.04 -1.44
C ILE A 19 -19.56 3.93 -2.87
N ASP A 20 -18.23 4.00 -3.01
CA ASP A 20 -17.54 3.98 -4.30
C ASP A 20 -16.72 2.69 -4.52
N HIS A 21 -16.82 1.72 -3.61
CA HIS A 21 -15.99 0.52 -3.62
C HIS A 21 -16.83 -0.72 -3.35
N LYS A 22 -16.85 -1.62 -4.34
CA LYS A 22 -17.62 -2.86 -4.27
C LYS A 22 -16.69 -4.00 -3.81
N PRO A 23 -17.00 -4.73 -2.72
CA PRO A 23 -16.15 -5.81 -2.20
C PRO A 23 -16.29 -7.13 -2.99
N VAL A 24 -16.73 -7.08 -4.25
CA VAL A 24 -16.92 -8.23 -5.14
C VAL A 24 -16.43 -7.86 -6.55
N GLY A 25 -16.27 -8.87 -7.41
CA GLY A 25 -15.75 -8.75 -8.78
C GLY A 25 -14.28 -9.12 -8.90
N GLU A 26 -13.75 -9.06 -10.14
CA GLU A 26 -12.35 -9.36 -10.44
C GLU A 26 -11.37 -8.54 -9.57
N ASN A 27 -11.74 -7.29 -9.25
CA ASN A 27 -10.92 -6.37 -8.47
C ASN A 27 -11.29 -6.29 -6.98
N LYS A 28 -12.04 -7.26 -6.45
CA LYS A 28 -12.54 -7.25 -5.06
C LYS A 28 -11.47 -7.01 -4.00
N HIS A 29 -10.26 -7.52 -4.21
CA HIS A 29 -9.14 -7.34 -3.28
C HIS A 29 -8.64 -5.89 -3.23
N PHE A 30 -8.59 -5.20 -4.38
CA PHE A 30 -8.22 -3.80 -4.45
C PHE A 30 -9.30 -2.91 -3.84
N HIS A 31 -10.57 -3.17 -4.17
CA HIS A 31 -11.68 -2.47 -3.54
C HIS A 31 -11.69 -2.66 -2.02
N MET A 32 -11.40 -3.86 -1.53
CA MET A 32 -11.30 -4.09 -0.09
C MET A 32 -10.15 -3.32 0.55
N ALA A 33 -8.99 -3.20 -0.12
CA ALA A 33 -7.89 -2.39 0.39
C ALA A 33 -8.29 -0.92 0.55
N PHE A 34 -9.02 -0.36 -0.42
CA PHE A 34 -9.56 1.00 -0.31
C PHE A 34 -10.61 1.15 0.78
N ILE A 35 -11.54 0.19 0.91
CA ILE A 35 -12.54 0.18 1.99
C ILE A 35 -11.85 0.15 3.34
N TYR A 36 -10.83 -0.71 3.52
CA TYR A 36 -10.05 -0.83 4.75
C TYR A 36 -9.35 0.49 5.12
N GLU A 37 -8.70 1.14 4.16
CA GLU A 37 -8.01 2.41 4.38
C GLU A 37 -9.02 3.50 4.76
N LYS A 38 -10.10 3.64 3.99
CA LYS A 38 -11.14 4.64 4.23
C LYS A 38 -11.85 4.41 5.56
N PHE A 39 -12.16 3.16 5.91
CA PHE A 39 -12.75 2.80 7.20
C PHE A 39 -11.84 3.18 8.38
N ASN A 40 -10.55 2.81 8.32
CA ASN A 40 -9.60 3.10 9.39
C ASN A 40 -9.24 4.59 9.51
N ASN A 41 -9.48 5.38 8.48
CA ASN A 41 -9.36 6.83 8.53
C ASN A 41 -10.57 7.52 9.19
N LEU A 42 -11.75 6.88 9.11
CA LEU A 42 -13.01 7.39 9.68
C LEU A 42 -13.27 6.86 11.10
N SER A 43 -12.73 5.70 11.43
CA SER A 43 -12.93 5.05 12.73
C SER A 43 -11.74 5.27 13.65
N ASP A 44 -12.04 5.55 14.92
CA ASP A 44 -11.02 5.60 15.98
C ASP A 44 -10.44 4.21 16.31
N LYS A 45 -11.14 3.13 15.92
CA LYS A 45 -10.72 1.74 16.13
C LYS A 45 -10.18 1.16 14.83
N LYS A 46 -8.91 0.75 14.86
CA LYS A 46 -8.28 0.06 13.73
C LYS A 46 -8.73 -1.40 13.69
N LEU A 47 -9.36 -1.78 12.58
CA LEU A 47 -9.71 -3.17 12.27
C LEU A 47 -8.68 -3.77 11.32
N SER A 48 -8.57 -5.11 11.30
CA SER A 48 -7.83 -5.82 10.26
C SER A 48 -8.70 -6.02 9.02
N VAL A 49 -8.05 -6.21 7.86
CA VAL A 49 -8.75 -6.51 6.59
C VAL A 49 -9.58 -7.80 6.71
N GLU A 50 -9.06 -8.82 7.40
CA GLU A 50 -9.78 -10.09 7.62
C GLU A 50 -11.07 -9.89 8.41
N GLN A 51 -11.08 -9.00 9.41
CA GLN A 51 -12.27 -8.72 10.21
C GLN A 51 -13.35 -8.00 9.40
N LEU A 52 -12.96 -7.12 8.48
CA LEU A 52 -13.88 -6.50 7.52
C LEU A 52 -14.50 -7.54 6.58
N TRP A 53 -13.68 -8.44 6.02
CA TRP A 53 -14.19 -9.55 5.21
C TRP A 53 -15.16 -10.44 5.98
N GLN A 54 -14.81 -10.83 7.21
CA GLN A 54 -15.67 -11.66 8.04
C GLN A 54 -17.01 -11.01 8.31
N HIS A 55 -17.03 -9.71 8.61
CA HIS A 55 -18.27 -8.99 8.85
C HIS A 55 -19.11 -8.84 7.58
N LEU A 56 -18.49 -8.49 6.45
CA LEU A 56 -19.21 -8.39 5.18
C LEU A 56 -19.78 -9.73 4.71
N ASN A 57 -19.05 -10.84 4.89
CA ASN A 57 -19.54 -12.19 4.60
C ASN A 57 -20.68 -12.63 5.53
N ALA A 58 -20.74 -12.10 6.77
CA ALA A 58 -21.83 -12.39 7.68
C ALA A 58 -23.12 -11.59 7.33
N LEU A 59 -22.98 -10.42 6.71
CA LEU A 59 -24.09 -9.55 6.31
C LEU A 59 -24.60 -9.85 4.90
N TYR A 60 -23.70 -10.22 3.98
CA TYR A 60 -23.97 -10.37 2.57
C TYR A 60 -23.46 -11.72 2.05
N ASP A 61 -24.19 -12.29 1.10
CA ASP A 61 -23.70 -13.42 0.30
C ASP A 61 -22.72 -12.92 -0.77
N LEU A 62 -21.47 -12.63 -0.36
CA LEU A 62 -20.47 -12.09 -1.26
C LEU A 62 -20.14 -13.02 -2.42
N GLN A 63 -20.25 -14.35 -2.24
CA GLN A 63 -19.99 -15.32 -3.30
C GLN A 63 -21.06 -15.23 -4.39
N GLY A 64 -22.34 -15.23 -4.02
CA GLY A 64 -23.42 -15.07 -4.98
C GLY A 64 -23.35 -13.72 -5.72
N LEU A 65 -22.91 -12.65 -5.04
CA LEU A 65 -22.71 -11.34 -5.67
C LEU A 65 -21.52 -11.31 -6.64
N ASP A 66 -20.45 -12.06 -6.36
CA ASP A 66 -19.25 -12.19 -7.19
C ASP A 66 -19.58 -12.90 -8.50
N GLU A 67 -20.33 -14.01 -8.44
CA GLU A 67 -20.73 -14.81 -9.59
C GLU A 67 -21.69 -14.07 -10.54
N ASN A 68 -22.52 -13.17 -10.01
CA ASN A 68 -23.49 -12.40 -10.79
C ASN A 68 -22.96 -11.02 -11.24
N GLU A 69 -21.67 -10.74 -11.02
CA GLU A 69 -21.10 -9.48 -11.42
C GLU A 69 -21.01 -9.35 -12.95
N ILE A 70 -21.59 -8.27 -13.48
CA ILE A 70 -21.54 -7.97 -14.90
C ILE A 70 -20.18 -7.32 -15.20
N ILE A 71 -19.26 -8.11 -15.77
CA ILE A 71 -17.96 -7.61 -16.19
C ILE A 71 -18.17 -6.73 -17.43
N ALA A 72 -17.70 -5.48 -17.37
CA ALA A 72 -17.88 -4.49 -18.44
C ALA A 72 -17.21 -4.91 -19.76
N PHE A 73 -16.21 -5.79 -19.69
CA PHE A 73 -15.51 -6.35 -20.83
C PHE A 73 -15.56 -7.88 -20.76
N PRO A 74 -15.81 -8.57 -21.87
CA PRO A 74 -15.63 -10.02 -21.93
C PRO A 74 -14.15 -10.34 -21.68
N ASN A 75 -13.82 -10.77 -20.46
CA ASN A 75 -12.49 -11.18 -20.07
C ASN A 75 -12.35 -12.68 -20.33
N GLU A 76 -12.37 -13.08 -21.60
CA GLU A 76 -12.23 -14.49 -21.97
C GLU A 76 -10.88 -15.03 -21.50
N GLU A 77 -10.89 -16.15 -20.77
CA GLU A 77 -9.68 -16.85 -20.37
C GLU A 77 -8.96 -17.37 -21.63
N THR A 78 -7.90 -16.68 -22.03
CA THR A 78 -7.06 -17.05 -23.17
C THR A 78 -5.64 -17.32 -22.71
N GLU A 79 -4.93 -18.19 -23.42
CA GLU A 79 -3.51 -18.41 -23.12
C GLU A 79 -2.74 -17.11 -23.29
N PHE A 80 -2.04 -16.70 -22.24
CA PHE A 80 -1.26 -15.47 -22.26
C PHE A 80 -0.13 -15.58 -23.28
N THR A 81 -0.19 -14.77 -24.34
CA THR A 81 0.93 -14.58 -25.26
C THR A 81 1.50 -13.18 -25.08
N LEU A 82 2.75 -13.10 -24.62
CA LEU A 82 3.45 -11.83 -24.58
C LEU A 82 3.73 -11.40 -26.03
N LYS A 83 3.15 -10.26 -26.45
CA LYS A 83 3.50 -9.65 -27.74
C LYS A 83 5.01 -9.43 -27.77
N ASP A 84 5.66 -9.78 -28.87
CA ASP A 84 7.11 -9.69 -29.04
C ASP A 84 7.94 -10.60 -28.12
N PHE A 85 7.37 -11.69 -27.58
CA PHE A 85 8.11 -12.69 -26.79
C PHE A 85 9.40 -13.13 -27.48
N ASP A 86 9.35 -13.42 -28.78
CA ASP A 86 10.53 -13.82 -29.56
C ASP A 86 11.57 -12.70 -29.67
N LYS A 87 11.16 -11.44 -29.72
CA LYS A 87 12.10 -10.31 -29.77
C LYS A 87 12.78 -10.10 -28.42
N ILE A 88 12.07 -10.31 -27.32
CA ILE A 88 12.62 -10.24 -25.95
C ILE A 88 13.56 -11.43 -25.72
N LYS A 89 13.15 -12.64 -26.12
CA LYS A 89 13.96 -13.86 -26.00
C LYS A 89 15.25 -13.79 -26.81
N ASN A 90 15.21 -13.17 -27.99
CA ASN A 90 16.35 -13.06 -28.90
C ASN A 90 17.18 -11.78 -28.70
N ASN A 91 16.82 -10.92 -27.73
CA ASN A 91 17.61 -9.74 -27.37
C ASN A 91 18.32 -9.94 -26.01
N PRO A 92 19.59 -10.37 -25.99
CA PRO A 92 20.34 -10.64 -24.76
C PRO A 92 20.76 -9.37 -23.98
N GLN A 93 20.27 -8.17 -24.29
CA GLN A 93 20.80 -6.92 -23.69
C GLN A 93 20.26 -6.53 -22.30
N ASN A 94 19.47 -7.36 -21.61
CA ASN A 94 19.18 -7.13 -20.18
C ASN A 94 19.16 -8.46 -19.40
N GLN A 95 20.28 -9.19 -19.41
CA GLN A 95 20.62 -10.01 -18.24
C GLN A 95 21.28 -9.09 -17.21
N SER A 96 20.49 -8.45 -16.37
CA SER A 96 20.97 -7.94 -15.09
C SER A 96 20.06 -8.45 -13.98
N GLU A 97 20.54 -9.56 -13.40
CA GLU A 97 20.47 -9.88 -11.97
C GLU A 97 19.08 -10.12 -11.37
N ASP A 98 18.72 -11.41 -11.23
CA ASP A 98 17.81 -11.84 -10.18
C ASP A 98 18.47 -12.99 -9.38
N LEU A 99 18.45 -12.82 -8.06
CA LEU A 99 18.47 -13.87 -7.02
C LEU A 99 19.77 -14.64 -6.74
N SER A 100 20.68 -14.03 -5.97
CA SER A 100 21.31 -14.74 -4.85
C SER A 100 21.92 -13.78 -3.84
N GLU A 101 21.26 -13.55 -2.69
CA GLU A 101 21.88 -13.52 -1.34
C GLU A 101 21.00 -12.78 -0.32
N SER A 102 20.28 -13.54 0.50
CA SER A 102 19.95 -13.15 1.87
C SER A 102 19.71 -14.38 2.71
N ASN A 103 20.81 -15.07 3.03
CA ASN A 103 20.86 -16.02 4.14
C ASN A 103 22.29 -16.06 4.71
N LYS A 104 22.69 -14.98 5.40
CA LYS A 104 23.57 -15.08 6.59
C LYS A 104 23.64 -13.76 7.37
N SER A 105 22.71 -13.55 8.29
CA SER A 105 23.02 -12.75 9.48
C SER A 105 23.72 -13.67 10.48
N ASN A 106 24.95 -13.33 10.89
CA ASN A 106 25.33 -13.26 12.31
C ASN A 106 26.79 -12.87 12.53
N ASN A 107 26.94 -11.83 13.37
CA ASN A 107 27.99 -11.58 14.36
C ASN A 107 29.42 -11.29 13.87
N ASN A 108 29.85 -10.02 13.99
CA ASN A 108 30.55 -9.62 15.21
C ASN A 108 30.78 -8.11 15.30
N GLU A 109 30.52 -7.61 16.50
CA GLU A 109 30.74 -6.24 16.95
C GLU A 109 32.23 -5.89 17.09
N LYS A 110 32.49 -4.61 16.78
CA LYS A 110 33.27 -3.63 17.56
C LYS A 110 34.80 -3.70 17.67
N ASN A 111 35.32 -2.49 17.47
CA ASN A 111 36.46 -1.81 18.11
C ASN A 111 37.85 -2.06 17.53
N LYS A 112 38.41 -0.96 17.00
CA LYS A 112 39.67 -0.40 17.50
C LYS A 112 39.76 1.11 17.21
N ASP A 113 40.00 1.84 18.29
CA ASP A 113 40.64 3.15 18.38
C ASP A 113 41.79 3.32 17.37
N ASP A 114 41.96 4.54 16.84
CA ASP A 114 43.20 5.31 17.08
C ASP A 114 43.17 6.72 16.45
N GLN A 115 42.99 7.72 17.33
CA GLN A 115 43.80 8.94 17.46
C GLN A 115 44.61 9.48 16.26
N ARG A 116 44.30 10.69 15.76
CA ARG A 116 44.90 12.00 16.19
C ARG A 116 44.72 13.16 15.17
N LYS A 117 44.16 14.26 15.71
CA LYS A 117 44.46 15.71 15.53
C LYS A 117 45.18 16.19 14.26
N SER A 118 44.62 17.21 13.59
CA SER A 118 45.04 18.62 13.81
C SER A 118 44.15 19.67 13.10
N MET A 119 43.88 20.74 13.85
CA MET A 119 43.75 22.17 13.50
C MET A 119 42.94 22.63 12.27
N GLY A 120 42.02 23.56 12.52
CA GLY A 120 41.98 24.80 11.73
C GLY A 120 40.62 25.29 11.21
N SER A 121 40.09 26.29 11.92
CA SER A 121 39.38 27.47 11.38
C SER A 121 37.91 27.38 10.93
N GLY A 122 37.10 28.27 11.56
CA GLY A 122 35.95 29.05 11.06
C GLY A 122 34.90 28.38 10.15
N ASN A 123 33.60 28.61 10.30
CA ASN A 123 32.97 29.88 10.62
C ASN A 123 31.50 29.61 10.98
N ALA A 124 31.01 30.28 12.02
CA ALA A 124 29.60 30.36 12.33
C ALA A 124 28.90 31.21 11.27
N ASN A 125 27.77 30.75 10.73
CA ASN A 125 26.72 31.67 10.32
C ASN A 125 25.34 31.07 10.49
N LYS A 126 24.61 31.73 11.38
CA LYS A 126 23.21 31.55 11.76
C LYS A 126 22.44 32.64 11.03
N SER A 127 21.63 32.30 10.03
CA SER A 127 20.67 33.23 9.43
C SER A 127 19.25 32.64 9.51
N LYS A 128 18.52 33.17 10.49
CA LYS A 128 17.06 33.24 10.53
C LYS A 128 16.63 34.42 9.67
N SER A 129 15.65 34.25 8.80
CA SER A 129 14.66 35.31 8.53
C SER A 129 13.39 34.73 7.90
N LYS A 130 12.32 34.79 8.69
CA LYS A 130 10.94 34.89 8.22
C LYS A 130 10.72 36.34 7.77
N SER A 131 10.04 36.56 6.65
CA SER A 131 9.34 37.83 6.38
C SER A 131 8.11 37.61 5.51
N SER A 132 7.08 38.36 5.88
CA SER A 132 5.66 38.36 5.51
C SER A 132 5.30 39.26 4.31
N SER A 133 3.98 39.30 4.02
CA SER A 133 3.18 40.28 3.22
C SER A 133 2.96 39.90 1.75
N SER A 134 1.76 39.67 1.20
CA SER A 134 0.44 40.35 1.19
C SER A 134 0.22 41.32 0.00
N LYS A 135 -0.90 41.07 -0.71
CA LYS A 135 -1.81 42.00 -1.43
C LYS A 135 -1.52 42.46 -2.89
N LYS A 136 -2.34 41.90 -3.79
CA LYS A 136 -3.30 42.53 -4.73
C LYS A 136 -2.76 43.46 -5.85
N GLY A 137 -2.93 43.03 -7.11
CA GLY A 137 -2.96 43.86 -8.33
C GLY A 137 -4.01 43.27 -9.27
N LYS A 138 -5.13 43.98 -9.46
CA LYS A 138 -5.50 44.77 -10.65
C LYS A 138 -6.16 43.91 -11.73
#